data_AF-A0A7W9FXT5-F1
#
_entry.id   AF-A0A7W9FXT5-F1
#
_cell.length_a   1.000
_cell.length_b   1.000
_cell.length_c   1.000
_cell.angle_alpha   90.00
_cell.angle_beta   90.00
_cell.angle_gamma   90.00
#
_symmetry.space_group_name_H-M   'P 1'
#
loop_
_entity.id
_entity.type
_entity.pdbx_description
1 polymer ?
#
loop_
_entity_poly.entity_id
_entity_poly.type
_entity_poly.pdbx_seq_one_letter_code
_entity_poly.pdbx_strand_id
1 'polypeptide(L)' 'MPTKDEVETARRQIERLSDQCEADLRELIRLAEGGALKGPEGDQLSADIRQWERDTKNYFRAALDTLHNLAASEVSP' A
#
# COMPACT_ATOMS: atom_id res chain seq x y z
N MET A 1 9.52 1.20 -24.81
CA MET A 1 9.58 0.49 -23.51
C MET A 1 10.26 1.42 -22.52
N PRO A 2 9.81 1.46 -21.25
CA PRO A 2 10.55 2.17 -20.22
C PRO A 2 11.87 1.47 -19.95
N THR A 3 12.94 2.22 -19.83
CA THR A 3 14.29 1.72 -19.52
C THR A 3 14.35 1.08 -18.14
N LYS A 4 15.36 0.22 -17.90
CA LYS A 4 15.64 -0.36 -16.57
C LYS A 4 15.73 0.70 -15.46
N ASP A 5 16.33 1.85 -15.74
CA ASP A 5 16.45 2.96 -14.79
C ASP A 5 15.10 3.62 -14.48
N GLU A 6 14.22 3.73 -15.47
CA GLU A 6 12.84 4.22 -15.27
C GLU A 6 12.01 3.24 -14.43
N VAL A 7 12.14 1.93 -14.68
CA VAL A 7 11.45 0.89 -13.89
C VAL A 7 11.94 0.87 -12.44
N GLU A 8 13.25 0.95 -12.22
CA GLU A 8 13.86 0.99 -10.89
C GLU A 8 13.49 2.29 -10.14
N THR A 9 13.40 3.41 -10.84
CA THR A 9 12.95 4.68 -10.26
C THR A 9 11.49 4.59 -9.83
N ALA A 10 10.62 4.03 -10.68
CA ALA A 10 9.22 3.81 -10.36
C ALA A 10 9.04 2.86 -9.15
N ARG A 11 9.83 1.78 -9.08
CA ARG A 11 9.81 0.84 -7.94
C ARG A 11 10.07 1.56 -6.63
N ARG A 12 11.17 2.33 -6.56
CA ARG A 12 11.56 3.09 -5.36
C ARG A 12 10.56 4.19 -4.99
N GLN A 13 9.81 4.72 -5.95
CA GLN A 13 8.73 5.67 -5.65
C GLN A 13 7.52 4.95 -5.04
N ILE A 14 7.13 3.81 -5.60
CA ILE A 14 6.02 2.99 -5.09
C ILE A 14 6.32 2.47 -3.69
N GLU A 15 7.54 1.97 -3.43
CA GLU A 15 7.96 1.54 -2.10
C GLU A 15 7.82 2.66 -1.06
N ARG A 16 8.30 3.88 -1.38
CA ARG A 16 8.16 5.03 -0.48
C ARG A 16 6.71 5.43 -0.23
N LEU A 17 5.86 5.37 -1.26
CA LEU A 17 4.43 5.65 -1.11
C LEU A 17 3.73 4.58 -0.26
N SER A 18 4.15 3.32 -0.39
CA SER A 18 3.66 2.21 0.44
C SER A 18 3.99 2.45 1.91
N ASP A 19 5.25 2.75 2.23
CA ASP A 19 5.70 2.99 3.60
C ASP A 19 4.97 4.18 4.25
N GLN A 20 4.81 5.29 3.50
CA GLN A 20 4.08 6.47 3.99
C GLN A 20 2.61 6.13 4.26
N CYS A 21 1.96 5.44 3.33
CA CYS A 21 0.55 5.09 3.48
C CYS A 21 0.33 4.11 4.65
N GLU A 22 1.23 3.16 4.86
CA GLU A 22 1.18 2.26 6.02
C GLU A 22 1.31 3.02 7.35
N ALA A 23 2.17 4.03 7.41
CA ALA A 23 2.31 4.88 8.59
C ALA A 23 1.03 5.67 8.89
N ASP A 24 0.43 6.28 7.87
CA ASP A 24 -0.80 7.07 7.99
C ASP A 24 -2.00 6.19 8.40
N LEU A 25 -2.14 5.00 7.81
CA LEU A 25 -3.18 4.04 8.16
C LEU A 25 -3.04 3.53 9.59
N ARG A 26 -1.81 3.30 10.05
CA ARG A 26 -1.55 2.90 11.45
C ARG A 26 -2.00 3.98 12.43
N GLU A 27 -1.74 5.24 12.12
CA GLU A 27 -2.19 6.36 12.97
C GLU A 27 -3.73 6.48 12.96
N LEU A 28 -4.36 6.27 11.81
CA LEU A 28 -5.82 6.27 11.70
C LEU A 28 -6.46 5.13 12.53
N ILE A 29 -5.89 3.92 12.49
CA ILE A 29 -6.33 2.80 13.35
C ILE A 29 -6.19 3.18 14.82
N ARG A 30 -5.04 3.76 15.21
CA ARG A 30 -4.80 4.19 16.60
C ARG A 30 -5.82 5.23 17.08
N LEU A 31 -6.21 6.15 16.20
CA LEU A 31 -7.25 7.15 16.50
C LEU A 31 -8.64 6.51 16.65
N ALA A 32 -8.99 5.57 15.78
CA ALA A 32 -10.25 4.83 15.86
C ALA A 32 -10.34 3.99 17.14
N GLU A 33 -9.25 3.32 17.51
CA GLU A 33 -9.18 2.47 18.71
C GLU A 33 -8.98 3.25 20.01
N GLY A 34 -8.51 4.50 19.93
CA GLY A 34 -8.22 5.39 21.07
C GLY A 34 -9.43 5.81 21.91
N GLY A 35 -10.63 5.32 21.59
CA GLY A 35 -11.79 5.34 22.49
C GLY A 35 -12.68 6.57 22.40
N ALA A 36 -12.48 7.44 21.41
CA ALA A 36 -13.38 8.56 21.12
C ALA A 36 -14.71 8.10 20.50
N LEU A 37 -14.69 6.99 19.75
CA LEU A 37 -15.85 6.38 19.11
C LEU A 37 -16.05 5.00 19.71
N LYS A 38 -16.88 4.90 20.76
CA LYS A 38 -17.27 3.63 21.38
C LYS A 38 -18.60 3.16 20.81
N GLY A 39 -18.79 1.85 20.74
CA GLY A 39 -20.03 1.23 20.27
C GLY A 39 -19.95 0.76 18.82
N PRO A 40 -21.05 0.24 18.27
CA PRO A 40 -21.09 -0.43 16.97
C PRO A 40 -20.49 0.40 15.82
N GLU A 41 -20.67 1.72 15.85
CA GLU A 41 -20.15 2.63 14.84
C GLU A 41 -18.62 2.77 14.91
N GLY A 42 -18.05 2.77 16.12
CA GLY A 42 -16.60 2.78 16.31
C GLY A 42 -15.94 1.45 15.92
N ASP A 43 -16.63 0.33 16.22
CA ASP A 43 -16.20 -1.01 15.81
C ASP A 43 -16.22 -1.15 14.28
N GLN A 44 -17.29 -0.65 13.63
CA GLN A 44 -17.41 -0.65 12.17
C GLN A 44 -16.32 0.21 11.53
N LEU A 45 -16.09 1.42 12.03
CA LEU A 45 -15.02 2.29 11.52
C LEU A 45 -13.65 1.60 11.64
N SER A 46 -13.36 0.96 12.77
CA SER A 46 -12.12 0.23 12.98
C SER A 46 -11.98 -0.95 12.01
N ALA A 47 -13.07 -1.67 11.74
CA ALA A 47 -13.09 -2.75 10.76
C ALA A 47 -12.84 -2.24 9.33
N ASP A 48 -13.46 -1.13 8.95
CA ASP A 48 -13.32 -0.51 7.63
C ASP A 48 -11.88 -0.03 7.39
N ILE A 49 -11.26 0.63 8.38
CA ILE A 49 -9.87 1.08 8.26
C ILE A 49 -8.92 -0.13 8.14
N ARG A 50 -9.14 -1.20 8.92
CA ARG A 50 -8.35 -2.43 8.81
C ARG A 50 -8.53 -3.13 7.47
N GLN A 51 -9.72 -3.07 6.89
CA GLN A 51 -9.95 -3.58 5.53
C GLN A 51 -9.19 -2.74 4.50
N TRP A 52 -9.28 -1.42 4.62
CA TRP A 52 -8.53 -0.50 3.76
C TRP A 52 -7.02 -0.71 3.86
N GLU A 53 -6.47 -0.99 5.04
CA GLU A 53 -5.06 -1.34 5.22
C GLU A 53 -4.66 -2.58 4.41
N ARG A 54 -5.48 -3.64 4.46
CA ARG A 54 -5.22 -4.87 3.70
C ARG A 54 -5.28 -4.64 2.20
N ASP A 55 -6.30 -3.94 1.74
CA ASP A 55 -6.51 -3.69 0.31
C ASP A 55 -5.39 -2.82 -0.27
N THR A 56 -4.98 -1.81 0.48
CA THR A 56 -3.86 -0.94 0.09
C THR A 56 -2.55 -1.70 -0.06
N LYS A 57 -2.23 -2.59 0.90
CA LYS A 57 -1.05 -3.48 0.79
C LYS A 57 -1.12 -4.36 -0.45
N ASN A 58 -2.30 -4.89 -0.78
CA ASN A 58 -2.50 -5.69 -1.98
C ASN A 58 -2.29 -4.87 -3.27
N TYR A 59 -2.77 -3.62 -3.31
CA TYR A 59 -2.57 -2.74 -4.47
C TYR A 59 -1.10 -2.38 -4.68
N PHE A 60 -0.37 -2.02 -3.62
CA PHE A 60 1.07 -1.76 -3.72
C PHE A 60 1.85 -2.98 -4.18
N ARG A 61 1.53 -4.16 -3.63
CA ARG A 61 2.12 -5.42 -4.10
C ARG A 61 1.87 -5.67 -5.58
N ALA A 62 0.62 -5.52 -6.04
CA ALA A 62 0.27 -5.73 -7.44
C ALA A 62 1.00 -4.74 -8.39
N ALA A 63 1.20 -3.49 -7.94
CA ALA A 63 1.98 -2.50 -8.68
C ALA A 63 3.46 -2.92 -8.79
N LEU A 64 4.06 -3.38 -7.68
CA LEU A 64 5.43 -3.88 -7.66
C LEU A 64 5.62 -5.14 -8.51
N ASP A 65 4.66 -6.08 -8.46
CA ASP A 65 4.65 -7.28 -9.29
C ASP A 65 4.58 -6.92 -10.79
N THR A 66 3.82 -5.88 -11.14
CA THR A 66 3.75 -5.36 -12.51
C THR A 66 5.12 -4.83 -12.99
N LEU A 67 5.82 -4.06 -12.13
CA LEU A 67 7.17 -3.57 -12.46
C LEU A 67 8.19 -4.71 -12.54
N HIS A 68 8.07 -5.72 -11.68
CA HIS A 68 8.92 -6.90 -11.72
C HIS A 68 8.78 -7.66 -13.04
N ASN A 69 7.53 -7.90 -13.48
CA ASN A 69 7.24 -8.58 -14.75
C ASN A 69 7.73 -7.77 -15.96
N LEU A 70 7.62 -6.45 -15.90
CA LEU A 70 8.11 -5.56 -16.94
C LEU A 70 9.64 -5.63 -17.06
N ALA A 71 10.35 -5.58 -15.94
CA ALA A 71 11.80 -5.72 -15.91
C ALA A 71 12.26 -7.12 -16.40
N ALA A 72 11.54 -8.18 -16.04
CA ALA A 72 11.86 -9.54 -16.47
C ALA A 72 11.65 -9.75 -17.98
N SER A 73 10.65 -9.10 -18.57
CA SER A 73 10.34 -9.19 -20.01
C SER A 73 11.43 -8.54 -20.89
N GLU A 74 12.20 -7.59 -20.36
CA GLU A 74 13.35 -6.99 -21.07
C GLU A 74 14.62 -7.85 -21.03
N VAL A 75 14.63 -8.95 -20.27
CA VAL A 75 15.79 -9.85 -20.11
C VAL A 75 15.64 -11.13 -20.94
N SER A 76 14.56 -11.29 -21.71
CA SER A 76 14.41 -12.42 -22.63
C SER A 76 15.27 -12.19 -23.89
N PRO A 77 16.18 -13.14 -24.25
CA PRO A 77 17.12 -13.01 -25.38
C PRO A 77 16.46 -12.97 -26.76
#